data_AF-A0A7X1GMN9-F1
#
_entry.id   AF-A0A7X1GMN9-F1
#
_cell.length_a   1.000
_cell.length_b   1.000
_cell.length_c   1.000
_cell.angle_alpha   90.00
_cell.angle_beta   90.00
_cell.angle_gamma   90.00
#
_symmetry.space_group_name_H-M   'P 1'
#
loop_
_entity.id
_entity.type
_entity.pdbx_description
1 polymer ?
#
loop_
_entity_poly.entity_id
_entity_poly.type
_entity_poly.pdbx_seq_one_letter_code
_entity_poly.pdbx_strand_id
1 'polypeptide(L)'
;MLTRLKVSGFKNLVDVDVHFGPFNCITGANGSGKSNLFDAIKFLSALSDTTLIDAAVSVCGEGGKTPDIRSLFHCVGGKYDKEMSFEVEIIIPEQGVDDLGQKAKAGITFLRYIVQTS
;
A
#
# COMPACT_ATOMS: atom_id res chain seq x y z
N MET A 1 -12.99 4.31 2.90
CA MET A 1 -12.94 4.26 1.42
C MET A 1 -11.64 4.91 0.96
N LEU A 2 -10.79 4.18 0.25
CA LEU A 2 -9.58 4.73 -0.38
C LEU A 2 -9.99 5.59 -1.59
N THR A 3 -9.55 6.84 -1.64
CA THR A 3 -9.87 7.81 -2.71
C THR A 3 -8.68 8.11 -3.61
N ARG A 4 -7.45 7.97 -3.10
CA ARG A 4 -6.22 8.13 -3.86
C ARG A 4 -5.12 7.26 -3.31
N LEU A 5 -4.30 6.71 -4.19
CA LEU A 5 -3.02 6.07 -3.88
C LEU A 5 -1.96 6.64 -4.80
N LYS A 6 -0.97 7.29 -4.21
CA LYS A 6 0.29 7.63 -4.88
C LYS A 6 1.40 6.74 -4.32
N VAL A 7 2.16 6.10 -5.19
CA VAL A 7 3.19 5.14 -4.81
C VAL A 7 4.39 5.23 -5.75
N SER A 8 5.59 5.18 -5.18
CA SER A 8 6.83 5.13 -5.94
C SER A 8 7.87 4.26 -5.24
N GLY A 9 8.68 3.55 -6.00
CA GLY A 9 9.74 2.69 -5.48
C GLY A 9 9.25 1.33 -4.96
N PHE A 10 7.97 1.00 -5.12
CA PHE A 10 7.39 -0.29 -4.71
C PHE A 10 7.24 -1.25 -5.89
N LYS A 11 8.00 -2.35 -5.89
CA LYS A 11 8.05 -3.35 -6.97
C LYS A 11 8.26 -2.68 -8.32
N ASN A 12 7.31 -2.76 -9.26
CA ASN A 12 7.45 -2.07 -10.54
C ASN A 12 6.62 -0.78 -10.65
N LEU A 13 6.12 -0.25 -9.53
CA LEU A 13 5.36 0.99 -9.50
C LEU A 13 6.32 2.18 -9.36
N VAL A 14 6.40 2.99 -10.41
CA VAL A 14 7.26 4.18 -10.49
C VAL A 14 6.35 5.39 -10.71
N ASP A 15 6.30 6.28 -9.71
CA ASP A 15 5.47 7.50 -9.68
C ASP A 15 4.01 7.26 -10.15
N VAL A 16 3.40 6.20 -9.60
CA VAL A 16 2.01 5.85 -9.90
C VAL A 16 1.10 6.71 -9.02
N ASP A 17 0.15 7.40 -9.62
CA ASP A 17 -0.85 8.24 -8.94
C ASP A 17 -2.26 7.87 -9.44
N VAL A 18 -3.03 7.18 -8.61
CA VAL A 18 -4.34 6.64 -8.96
C VAL A 18 -5.41 7.25 -8.06
N HIS A 19 -6.46 7.78 -8.69
CA HIS A 19 -7.65 8.25 -8.01
C HIS A 19 -8.75 7.20 -8.16
N PHE A 20 -9.41 6.86 -7.05
CA PHE A 20 -10.44 5.83 -7.00
C PHE A 20 -11.83 6.45 -6.98
N GLY A 21 -12.70 5.94 -7.84
CA GLY A 21 -14.13 6.22 -7.82
C GLY A 21 -14.92 5.16 -7.03
N PRO A 22 -16.25 5.25 -7.02
CA PRO A 22 -17.14 4.24 -6.44
C PRO A 22 -17.00 2.85 -7.06
N PHE A 23 -16.53 2.78 -8.32
CA PHE A 23 -16.22 1.55 -9.04
C PHE A 23 -14.91 1.75 -9.81
N ASN A 24 -14.00 0.78 -9.73
CA ASN A 24 -12.68 0.85 -10.36
C ASN A 24 -12.41 -0.44 -11.13
N CYS A 25 -12.08 -0.33 -12.41
CA CYS A 25 -11.66 -1.45 -13.25
C CYS A 25 -10.17 -1.29 -13.58
N ILE A 26 -9.35 -2.27 -13.17
CA ILE A 26 -7.90 -2.26 -13.39
C ILE A 26 -7.58 -3.29 -14.48
N THR A 27 -7.09 -2.81 -15.63
CA THR A 27 -6.75 -3.63 -16.80
C THR A 27 -5.41 -3.22 -17.42
N GLY A 28 -4.82 -4.08 -18.25
CA GLY A 28 -3.50 -3.88 -18.83
C GLY A 28 -2.73 -5.19 -19.07
N ALA A 29 -1.61 -5.12 -19.78
CA ALA A 29 -0.80 -6.29 -20.13
C ALA A 29 -0.19 -7.00 -18.90
N ASN A 30 0.16 -8.28 -19.03
CA ASN A 30 0.90 -8.98 -17.96
C ASN A 30 2.22 -8.26 -17.65
N GLY A 31 2.56 -8.16 -16.36
CA GLY A 31 3.73 -7.40 -15.92
C GLY A 31 3.55 -5.88 -15.89
N SER A 32 2.39 -5.33 -16.29
CA SER A 32 2.16 -3.87 -16.26
C SER A 32 1.97 -3.26 -14.87
N GLY A 33 2.13 -4.04 -13.80
CA GLY A 33 2.01 -3.55 -12.41
C GLY A 33 0.63 -3.68 -11.77
N LYS A 34 -0.37 -4.27 -12.45
CA LYS A 34 -1.73 -4.47 -11.89
C LYS A 34 -1.71 -5.19 -10.53
N SER A 35 -1.10 -6.39 -10.47
CA SER A 35 -1.00 -7.14 -9.21
C SER A 35 -0.20 -6.39 -8.16
N ASN A 36 0.83 -5.64 -8.57
CA ASN A 36 1.64 -4.84 -7.64
C ASN A 36 0.87 -3.65 -7.07
N LEU A 37 -0.08 -3.06 -7.82
CA LEU A 37 -1.00 -2.06 -7.29
C LEU A 37 -1.89 -2.64 -6.19
N PHE A 38 -2.40 -3.86 -6.37
CA PHE A 38 -3.13 -4.56 -5.31
C PHE A 38 -2.24 -4.93 -4.13
N ASP A 39 -1.00 -5.34 -4.37
CA ASP A 39 -0.03 -5.63 -3.32
C ASP A 39 0.33 -4.37 -2.52
N ALA A 40 0.40 -3.20 -3.14
CA ALA A 40 0.58 -1.93 -2.44
C ALA A 40 -0.57 -1.65 -1.47
N ILE A 41 -1.82 -1.86 -1.90
CA ILE A 41 -3.01 -1.71 -1.05
C ILE A 41 -3.00 -2.73 0.09
N LYS A 42 -2.68 -4.00 -0.20
CA LYS A 42 -2.57 -5.05 0.82
C LYS A 42 -1.47 -4.75 1.84
N PHE A 43 -0.32 -4.25 1.38
CA PHE A 43 0.79 -3.88 2.24
C PHE A 43 0.39 -2.77 3.22
N LEU A 44 -0.26 -1.71 2.72
CA LEU A 44 -0.77 -0.62 3.57
C LEU A 44 -1.83 -1.11 4.57
N SER A 45 -2.71 -2.02 4.15
CA SER A 45 -3.68 -2.64 5.06
C SER A 45 -3.00 -3.51 6.13
N ALA A 46 -1.94 -4.24 5.77
CA ALA A 46 -1.21 -5.06 6.75
C ALA A 46 -0.43 -4.20 7.75
N LEU A 47 0.03 -3.01 7.33
CA LEU A 47 0.73 -2.07 8.21
C LEU A 47 -0.16 -1.45 9.30
N SER A 48 -1.49 -1.47 9.16
CA SER A 48 -2.37 -1.02 10.25
C SER A 48 -2.45 -2.03 11.39
N ASP A 49 -2.23 -3.32 11.09
CA ASP A 49 -2.56 -4.40 12.02
C ASP A 49 -1.31 -5.16 12.50
N THR A 50 -0.18 -5.02 11.80
CA THR A 50 1.02 -5.85 11.99
C THR A 50 2.32 -5.05 11.94
N THR A 51 3.43 -5.69 12.27
CA THR A 51 4.75 -5.06 12.16
C THR A 51 5.14 -4.85 10.69
N LEU A 52 6.05 -3.90 10.43
CA LEU A 52 6.57 -3.64 9.09
C LEU A 52 7.11 -4.91 8.41
N ILE A 53 7.77 -5.78 9.17
CA ILE A 53 8.35 -7.02 8.64
C ILE A 53 7.25 -8.01 8.25
N ASP A 54 6.24 -8.21 9.09
CA ASP A 54 5.14 -9.14 8.80
C ASP A 54 4.30 -8.64 7.61
N ALA A 55 4.01 -7.34 7.58
CA ALA A 55 3.35 -6.69 6.46
C ALA A 55 4.16 -6.89 5.17
N ALA A 56 5.47 -6.69 5.21
CA ALA A 56 6.35 -6.87 4.06
C ALA A 56 6.33 -8.33 3.58
N VAL A 57 6.47 -9.29 4.49
CA VAL A 57 6.44 -10.73 4.18
C VAL A 57 5.12 -11.13 3.50
N SER A 58 3.98 -10.55 3.93
CA SER A 58 2.66 -10.87 3.37
C SER A 58 2.52 -10.54 1.88
N VAL A 59 3.35 -9.63 1.35
CA VAL A 59 3.34 -9.19 -0.05
C VAL A 59 4.62 -9.58 -0.82
N CYS A 60 5.57 -10.25 -0.16
CA CYS A 60 6.81 -10.76 -0.73
C CYS A 60 6.60 -12.09 -1.50
N GLY A 61 5.68 -12.14 -2.46
CA GLY A 61 5.55 -13.21 -3.47
C GLY A 61 5.19 -14.63 -2.97
N GLU A 62 4.24 -15.28 -3.64
CA GLU A 62 3.92 -16.70 -3.41
C GLU A 62 4.91 -17.59 -4.17
N GLY A 63 6.01 -17.98 -3.54
CA GLY A 63 7.06 -18.69 -4.27
C GLY A 63 8.03 -19.51 -3.45
N GLY A 64 7.57 -20.27 -2.45
CA GLY A 64 8.30 -21.39 -1.80
C GLY A 64 9.71 -21.12 -1.25
N LYS A 65 10.19 -19.89 -1.33
CA LYS A 65 11.50 -19.42 -0.90
C LYS A 65 11.31 -18.52 0.30
N THR A 66 12.37 -18.37 1.07
CA THR A 66 12.46 -17.39 2.15
C THR A 66 12.05 -16.00 1.65
N PRO A 67 11.19 -15.28 2.37
CA PRO A 67 10.75 -13.95 1.96
C PRO A 67 11.96 -13.01 1.84
N ASP A 68 12.11 -12.33 0.70
CA ASP A 68 13.14 -11.29 0.50
C ASP A 68 12.46 -9.92 0.45
N ILE A 69 12.54 -9.17 1.55
CA ILE A 69 11.94 -7.83 1.68
C ILE A 69 12.48 -6.86 0.63
N ARG A 70 13.72 -7.05 0.16
CA ARG A 70 14.30 -6.20 -0.89
C ARG A 70 13.51 -6.30 -2.19
N SER A 71 12.80 -7.41 -2.42
CA SER A 71 11.94 -7.59 -3.59
C SER A 71 10.75 -6.62 -3.64
N LEU A 72 10.42 -5.97 -2.52
CA LEU A 72 9.43 -4.90 -2.47
C LEU A 72 9.95 -3.59 -3.03
N PHE A 73 11.25 -3.38 -3.07
CA PHE A 73 11.84 -2.19 -3.65
C PHE A 73 11.94 -2.34 -5.17
N HIS A 74 11.72 -1.23 -5.86
CA HIS A 74 11.90 -1.18 -7.30
C HIS A 74 13.34 -1.50 -7.69
N CYS A 75 13.49 -2.30 -8.75
CA CYS A 75 14.78 -2.83 -9.15
C CYS A 75 14.96 -2.76 -10.67
N VAL A 76 16.05 -2.12 -11.09
CA VAL A 76 16.45 -2.03 -12.50
C VAL A 76 17.92 -2.36 -12.62
N GLY A 77 18.26 -3.29 -13.52
CA GLY A 77 19.65 -3.71 -13.74
C GLY A 77 20.32 -4.29 -12.49
N GLY A 78 19.55 -4.93 -11.60
CA GLY A 78 20.04 -5.51 -10.34
C GLY A 78 20.29 -4.49 -9.22
N LYS A 79 19.96 -3.22 -9.43
CA LYS A 79 20.03 -2.18 -8.40
C LYS A 79 18.63 -1.89 -7.88
N TYR A 80 18.48 -2.04 -6.56
CA TYR A 80 17.27 -1.67 -5.86
C TYR A 80 17.28 -0.18 -5.51
N ASP A 81 16.12 0.46 -5.61
CA ASP A 81 15.91 1.78 -5.04
C ASP A 81 16.07 1.72 -3.52
N LYS A 82 16.56 2.82 -2.95
CA LYS A 82 16.82 2.91 -1.51
C LYS A 82 15.56 3.16 -0.69
N GLU A 83 14.56 3.75 -1.34
CA GLU A 83 13.37 4.26 -0.70
C GLU A 83 12.14 3.81 -1.49
N MET A 84 11.06 3.54 -0.76
CA MET A 84 9.72 3.49 -1.30
C MET A 84 8.84 4.47 -0.54
N SER A 85 7.84 5.01 -1.22
CA SER A 85 6.90 5.97 -0.65
C SER A 85 5.48 5.63 -1.04
N PHE A 86 4.57 5.88 -0.11
CA PHE A 86 3.13 5.75 -0.27
C PHE A 86 2.48 6.99 0.27
N GLU A 87 1.50 7.48 -0.46
CA GLU A 87 0.58 8.51 -0.02
C GLU A 87 -0.84 8.03 -0.31
N VAL A 88 -1.69 8.05 0.72
CA VAL A 88 -3.09 7.63 0.59
C VAL A 88 -4.03 8.67 1.14
N GLU A 89 -5.14 8.83 0.42
CA GLU A 89 -6.29 9.61 0.86
C GLU A 89 -7.45 8.66 1.13
N ILE A 90 -8.08 8.79 2.29
CA ILE A 90 -9.11 7.88 2.77
C ILE A 90 -10.26 8.66 3.39
N ILE A 91 -11.49 8.28 3.07
CA ILE A 91 -12.70 8.69 3.80
C ILE A 91 -13.06 7.61 4.82
N ILE A 92 -13.09 7.97 6.11
CA ILE A 92 -13.51 7.08 7.20
C ILE A 92 -14.95 7.39 7.64
N PRO A 93 -15.67 6.43 8.24
CA PRO A 93 -16.97 6.70 8.85
C PRO A 93 -16.90 7.73 9.98
N GLU A 94 -17.98 8.49 10.19
CA GLU A 94 -18.06 9.43 11.32
C GLU A 94 -18.06 8.74 12.69
N GLN A 95 -18.47 7.48 12.75
CA GLN A 95 -18.52 6.68 13.97
C GLN A 95 -17.76 5.39 13.75
N GLY A 96 -16.91 5.04 14.71
CA GLY A 96 -16.10 3.83 14.65
C GLY A 96 -15.76 3.33 16.04
N VAL A 97 -14.98 2.25 16.07
CA VAL A 97 -14.40 1.70 17.29
C VAL A 97 -12.88 1.89 17.17
N ASP A 98 -12.25 2.44 18.20
CA ASP A 98 -10.79 2.56 18.24
C ASP A 98 -10.11 1.26 18.66
N ASP A 99 -8.77 1.25 18.67
CA ASP A 99 -7.96 0.06 19.01
C ASP A 99 -8.16 -0.41 20.47
N LEU A 100 -8.79 0.40 21.31
CA LEU A 100 -9.13 0.06 22.70
C LEU A 100 -10.58 -0.42 22.86
N GLY A 101 -11.31 -0.58 21.76
CA GLY A 101 -12.70 -1.04 21.76
C GLY A 101 -13.72 0.05 22.11
N GLN A 102 -13.32 1.32 22.16
CA GLN A 102 -14.20 2.43 22.53
C GLN A 102 -14.89 3.01 21.29
N LYS A 103 -16.17 3.37 21.43
CA LYS A 103 -16.89 4.09 20.39
C LYS A 103 -16.35 5.51 20.28
N ALA A 104 -15.84 5.86 19.10
CA ALA A 104 -15.31 7.18 18.81
C ALA A 104 -16.13 7.85 17.70
N LYS A 105 -16.24 9.18 17.79
CA LYS A 105 -16.75 10.02 16.70
C LYS A 105 -15.58 10.77 16.06
N ALA A 106 -15.40 10.61 14.76
CA ALA A 106 -14.35 11.29 14.02
C ALA A 106 -14.66 12.80 13.92
N GLY A 107 -13.69 13.65 14.29
CA GLY A 107 -13.81 15.10 14.09
C GLY A 107 -13.65 15.53 12.62
N ILE A 108 -12.93 14.72 11.83
CA ILE A 108 -12.74 14.87 10.38
C ILE A 108 -12.79 13.46 9.78
N THR A 109 -13.46 13.32 8.63
CA THR A 109 -13.61 12.02 7.95
C THR A 109 -12.68 11.84 6.77
N PHE A 110 -12.05 12.90 6.25
CA PHE A 110 -11.06 12.83 5.19
C PHE A 110 -9.65 12.86 5.76
N LEU A 111 -8.88 11.81 5.51
CA LEU A 111 -7.54 11.60 6.05
C LEU A 111 -6.53 11.46 4.92
N ARG A 112 -5.32 11.98 5.15
CA ARG A 112 -4.16 11.77 4.29
C ARG A 112 -3.02 11.20 5.11
N TYR A 113 -2.46 10.07 4.67
CA TYR A 113 -1.31 9.42 5.27
C TYR A 113 -0.16 9.34 4.28
N ILE A 114 1.06 9.51 4.80
CA ILE A 114 2.30 9.36 4.04
C ILE A 114 3.18 8.35 4.79
N VAL A 115 3.66 7.34 4.08
CA VAL A 115 4.59 6.32 4.59
C VAL A 115 5.80 6.29 3.69
N GLN A 116 7.00 6.36 4.27
CA GLN A 116 8.26 6.32 3.54
C GLN A 116 9.28 5.48 4.30
N THR A 117 10.03 4.66 3.57
CA THR A 117 11.18 3.95 4.12
C THR A 117 12.43 4.81 3.95
N SER A 118 13.16 5.05 5.04
CA SER A 118 14.47 5.73 5.07
C SER A 118 15.64 4.77 4.97
#